data_AF-A0A961YNT7-F1
#
_entry.id   AF-A0A961YNT7-F1
#
_cell.length_a   1.000
_cell.length_b   1.000
_cell.length_c   1.000
_cell.angle_alpha   90.00
_cell.angle_beta   90.00
_cell.angle_gamma   90.00
#
_symmetry.space_group_name_H-M   'P 1'
#
loop_
_entity.id
_entity.type
_entity.pdbx_description
1 polymer ?
#
loop_
_entity_poly.entity_id
_entity_poly.type
_entity_poly.pdbx_seq_one_letter_code
_entity_poly.pdbx_strand_id
1 'polypeptide(L)'
;MWNSNELNANGEENAAMRNGASRALFDYWNRIRRGRFAPWRSEIEPADIHTLLPDVFIIESAEQSDFRFRLAGTRMCAAYRRELKGQDFMSLWSATDREGMETVMHNIAR
;
A
#
# COMPACT_ATOMS: atom_id res chain seq x y z
N MET A 1 19.64 0.80 18.89
CA MET A 1 19.31 2.22 18.61
C MET A 1 18.02 2.31 17.80
N TRP A 2 16.91 1.85 18.36
CA TRP A 2 15.56 2.23 17.93
C TRP A 2 14.89 2.70 19.20
N ASN A 3 14.97 4.01 19.46
CA ASN A 3 14.21 4.64 20.51
C ASN A 3 14.01 6.09 20.09
N SER A 4 12.74 6.45 19.88
CA SER A 4 12.13 7.73 20.24
C SER A 4 10.64 7.60 19.95
N ASN A 5 9.92 7.14 20.97
CA ASN A 5 8.49 7.40 21.07
C ASN A 5 8.37 8.89 21.45
N GLU A 6 8.32 9.77 20.46
CA GLU A 6 7.99 11.18 20.69
C GLU A 6 6.48 11.26 20.89
N LEU A 7 6.08 11.35 22.15
CA LEU A 7 4.70 11.60 22.55
C LEU A 7 4.36 13.05 22.23
N ASN A 8 3.36 13.25 21.38
CA ASN A 8 2.78 14.57 21.15
C ASN A 8 2.00 14.98 22.41
N ALA A 9 1.96 16.29 22.70
CA ALA A 9 1.35 16.88 23.90
C ALA A 9 -0.16 16.56 24.14
N ASN A 10 -0.80 15.80 23.25
CA ASN A 10 -2.22 15.44 23.31
C ASN A 10 -2.47 13.93 23.55
N GLY A 11 -1.45 13.12 23.83
CA GLY A 11 -1.64 11.70 24.18
C GLY A 11 -2.13 10.81 23.03
N GLU A 12 -2.23 11.33 21.81
CA GLU A 12 -2.44 10.54 20.60
C GLU A 12 -1.09 9.94 20.18
N GLU A 13 -0.98 8.61 20.26
CA GLU A 13 0.04 7.87 19.55
C GLU A 13 -0.14 8.19 18.06
N ASN A 14 0.66 9.12 17.54
CA ASN A 14 0.80 9.24 16.09
C ASN A 14 1.26 7.85 15.66
N ALA A 15 0.39 7.11 14.97
CA ALA A 15 0.70 5.79 14.43
C ALA A 15 1.83 5.96 13.41
N ALA A 16 3.06 6.07 13.91
CA ALA A 16 4.23 6.33 13.13
C ALA A 16 4.40 5.10 12.24
N MET A 17 4.37 5.29 10.92
CA MET A 17 4.55 4.18 9.98
C MET A 17 5.79 3.37 10.35
N ARG A 18 5.56 2.13 10.78
CA ARG A 18 6.58 1.26 11.37
C ARG A 18 7.48 0.60 10.32
N ASN A 19 7.01 0.54 9.07
CA ASN A 19 7.72 -0.07 7.95
C ASN A 19 8.48 1.00 7.15
N GLY A 20 9.78 0.81 6.98
CA GLY A 20 10.64 1.74 6.24
C GLY A 20 10.29 1.88 4.76
N ALA A 21 9.85 0.81 4.11
CA ALA A 21 9.41 0.86 2.71
C ALA A 21 8.10 1.64 2.56
N SER A 22 7.14 1.46 3.48
CA SER A 22 5.91 2.26 3.51
C SER A 22 6.20 3.74 3.73
N ARG A 23 7.14 4.08 4.62
CA ARG A 23 7.57 5.46 4.85
C ARG A 23 8.24 6.07 3.62
N ALA A 24 9.19 5.38 3.01
CA ALA A 24 9.88 5.86 1.81
C ALA A 24 8.90 6.05 0.62
N LEU A 25 7.94 5.13 0.45
CA LEU A 25 6.91 5.25 -0.58
C LEU A 25 5.98 6.44 -0.31
N PHE A 26 5.61 6.66 0.96
CA PHE A 26 4.79 7.81 1.36
C PHE A 26 5.51 9.15 1.15
N ASP A 27 6.80 9.22 1.46
CA ASP A 27 7.62 10.42 1.22
C ASP A 27 7.71 10.72 -0.28
N TYR A 28 7.93 9.68 -1.09
CA TYR A 28 7.88 9.77 -2.55
C TYR A 28 6.51 10.28 -3.03
N TRP A 29 5.42 9.67 -2.58
CA TRP A 29 4.04 10.03 -2.92
C TRP A 29 3.74 11.50 -2.59
N ASN A 30 4.14 11.96 -1.41
CA ASN A 30 3.97 13.36 -0.99
C ASN A 30 4.78 14.33 -1.85
N ARG A 31 6.01 13.95 -2.24
CA ARG A 31 6.86 14.76 -3.12
C ARG A 31 6.20 14.96 -4.49
N ILE A 32 5.66 13.90 -5.09
CA ILE A 32 5.11 13.96 -6.45
C ILE A 32 3.68 14.50 -6.51
N ARG A 33 2.86 14.34 -5.46
CA ARG A 33 1.48 14.89 -5.44
C ARG A 33 1.43 16.41 -5.38
N ARG A 34 2.53 17.09 -4.99
CA ARG A 34 2.68 18.55 -4.96
C ARG A 34 1.49 19.28 -4.30
N GLY A 35 1.04 18.77 -3.15
CA GLY A 35 -0.08 19.34 -2.40
C GLY A 35 -1.48 18.84 -2.80
N ARG A 36 -1.64 18.12 -3.91
CA ARG A 36 -2.91 17.44 -4.29
C ARG A 36 -3.18 16.22 -3.43
N PHE A 37 -4.40 15.68 -3.44
CA PHE A 37 -4.75 14.44 -2.73
C PHE A 37 -3.90 13.24 -3.19
N ALA A 38 -3.69 13.11 -4.49
CA ALA A 38 -2.88 12.05 -5.10
C ALA A 38 -2.10 12.60 -6.32
N PRO A 39 -0.96 12.00 -6.66
CA PRO A 39 -0.33 12.23 -7.95
C PRO A 39 -1.13 11.56 -9.06
N TRP A 40 -0.92 12.01 -10.29
CA TRP A 40 -1.42 11.32 -11.47
C TRP A 40 -0.61 10.05 -11.66
N ARG A 41 -1.23 8.99 -12.20
CA ARG A 41 -0.52 7.74 -12.47
C ARG A 41 0.70 7.93 -13.37
N SER A 42 0.63 8.85 -14.34
CA SER A 42 1.74 9.19 -15.23
C SER A 42 2.90 9.94 -14.55
N GLU A 43 2.68 10.50 -13.36
CA GLU A 43 3.74 11.14 -12.56
C GLU A 43 4.54 10.13 -11.73
N ILE A 44 4.06 8.88 -11.61
CA ILE A 44 4.76 7.82 -10.90
C ILE A 44 5.81 7.23 -11.85
N GLU A 45 7.07 7.56 -11.59
CA GLU A 45 8.24 7.02 -12.27
C GLU A 45 8.79 5.80 -11.49
N PRO A 46 8.68 4.57 -12.01
CA PRO A 46 9.20 3.38 -11.32
C PRO A 46 10.68 3.45 -10.97
N ALA A 47 11.50 4.14 -11.77
CA ALA A 47 12.93 4.28 -11.51
C ALA A 47 13.22 5.04 -10.18
N ASP A 48 12.37 6.01 -9.80
CA ASP A 48 12.51 6.76 -8.56
C ASP A 48 12.28 5.91 -7.30
N ILE A 49 11.56 4.79 -7.43
CA ILE A 49 11.21 3.88 -6.33
C ILE A 49 11.74 2.47 -6.56
N HIS A 50 12.76 2.29 -7.40
CA HIS A 50 13.27 0.97 -7.80
C HIS A 50 13.66 0.07 -6.62
N THR A 51 14.18 0.65 -5.54
CA THR A 51 14.53 -0.08 -4.30
C THR A 51 13.32 -0.61 -3.55
N LEU A 52 12.15 0.00 -3.75
CA LEU A 52 10.88 -0.37 -3.11
C LEU A 52 10.06 -1.34 -3.97
N LEU A 53 10.31 -1.40 -5.30
CA LEU A 53 9.55 -2.24 -6.22
C LEU A 53 9.40 -3.71 -5.79
N PRO A 54 10.38 -4.37 -5.14
CA PRO A 54 10.20 -5.73 -4.65
C PRO A 54 9.10 -5.89 -3.58
N ASP A 55 8.73 -4.82 -2.89
CA ASP A 55 7.77 -4.80 -1.78
C ASP A 55 6.45 -4.07 -2.12
N VAL A 56 6.34 -3.49 -3.31
CA VAL A 56 5.18 -2.69 -3.73
C VAL A 56 4.21 -3.53 -4.57
N PHE A 57 2.92 -3.25 -4.43
CA PHE A 57 1.87 -3.81 -5.28
C PHE A 57 0.89 -2.71 -5.73
N ILE A 58 0.15 -2.99 -6.80
CA ILE A 58 -0.92 -2.12 -7.29
C ILE A 58 -2.18 -2.97 -7.41
N ILE A 59 -3.28 -2.46 -6.86
CA ILE A 59 -4.61 -3.05 -7.00
C ILE A 59 -5.41 -2.23 -8.00
N GLU A 60 -6.11 -2.90 -8.89
CA GLU A 60 -7.14 -2.34 -9.75
C GLU A 60 -8.51 -2.78 -9.23
N SER A 61 -9.46 -1.85 -9.25
CA SER A 61 -10.88 -2.09 -9.00
C SER A 61 -11.61 -1.98 -10.34
N ALA A 62 -12.20 -3.09 -10.82
CA ALA A 62 -12.89 -3.12 -12.12
C ALA A 62 -14.41 -2.92 -11.96
N GLU A 63 -15.03 -3.63 -11.01
CA GLU A 63 -16.46 -3.58 -10.66
C GLU A 63 -16.62 -3.71 -9.13
N GLN A 64 -17.84 -3.54 -8.59
CA GLN A 64 -18.08 -3.62 -7.14
C GLN A 64 -17.53 -4.94 -6.57
N SER A 65 -16.49 -4.80 -5.73
CA SER A 65 -15.79 -5.88 -5.03
C SER A 65 -14.85 -6.77 -5.86
N ASP A 66 -14.52 -6.42 -7.11
CA ASP A 66 -13.46 -7.09 -7.87
C ASP A 66 -12.12 -6.35 -7.75
N PHE A 67 -11.28 -6.79 -6.81
CA PHE A 67 -9.97 -6.20 -6.51
C PHE A 67 -8.85 -7.11 -7.00
N ARG A 68 -8.16 -6.71 -8.07
CA ARG A 68 -7.08 -7.53 -8.66
C ARG A 68 -5.72 -6.88 -8.56
N PHE A 69 -4.70 -7.71 -8.35
CA PHE A 69 -3.31 -7.27 -8.45
C PHE A 69 -2.95 -6.95 -9.91
N ARG A 70 -2.62 -5.69 -10.20
CA ARG A 70 -2.01 -5.28 -11.48
C ARG A 70 -0.52 -5.49 -11.52
N LEU A 71 0.10 -5.33 -10.37
CA LEU A 71 1.53 -5.44 -10.12
C LEU A 71 1.72 -5.97 -8.70
N ALA A 72 2.70 -6.83 -8.53
CA ALA A 72 3.13 -7.30 -7.23
C ALA A 72 4.64 -7.47 -7.24
N GLY A 73 5.29 -6.92 -6.23
CA GLY A 73 6.73 -6.99 -6.06
C GLY A 73 7.20 -8.43 -5.88
N THR A 74 8.42 -8.70 -6.33
CA THR A 74 9.00 -10.05 -6.33
C THR A 74 9.13 -10.65 -4.93
N ARG A 75 9.35 -9.82 -3.89
CA ARG A 75 9.42 -10.30 -2.50
C ARG A 75 8.05 -10.73 -1.98
N MET A 76 6.98 -10.06 -2.40
CA MET A 76 5.62 -10.51 -2.09
C MET A 76 5.33 -11.85 -2.79
N CYS A 77 5.61 -11.96 -4.09
CA CYS A 77 5.43 -13.22 -4.81
C CYS A 77 6.22 -14.37 -4.16
N ALA A 78 7.45 -14.11 -3.68
CA ALA A 78 8.24 -15.09 -2.96
C ALA A 78 7.61 -15.50 -1.61
N ALA A 79 7.08 -14.55 -0.85
CA ALA A 79 6.42 -14.82 0.44
C ALA A 79 5.16 -15.70 0.27
N TYR A 80 4.37 -15.44 -0.77
CA TYR A 80 3.17 -16.23 -1.09
C TYR A 80 3.46 -17.47 -1.96
N ARG A 81 4.73 -17.67 -2.36
CA ARG A 81 5.20 -18.76 -3.24
C ARG A 81 4.40 -18.91 -4.53
N ARG A 82 3.86 -17.80 -5.05
CA ARG A 82 3.07 -17.76 -6.28
C ARG A 82 3.13 -16.37 -6.91
N GLU A 83 2.90 -16.30 -8.22
CA GLU A 83 2.69 -15.02 -8.87
C GLU A 83 1.34 -14.43 -8.42
N LEU A 84 1.38 -13.21 -7.89
CA LEU A 84 0.18 -12.52 -7.42
C LEU A 84 -0.49 -11.70 -8.51
N LYS A 85 0.21 -11.35 -9.59
CA LYS A 85 -0.36 -10.57 -10.70
C LYS A 85 -1.58 -11.27 -11.29
N GLY A 86 -2.67 -10.52 -11.45
CA GLY A 86 -3.96 -11.01 -11.93
C GLY A 86 -4.79 -11.76 -10.90
N GLN A 87 -4.24 -12.06 -9.72
CA GLN A 87 -4.99 -12.74 -8.66
C GLN A 87 -5.93 -11.77 -7.95
N ASP A 88 -6.99 -12.33 -7.36
CA ASP A 88 -7.90 -11.62 -6.47
C ASP A 88 -7.22 -11.28 -5.13
N PHE A 89 -7.27 -10.01 -4.74
CA PHE A 89 -6.75 -9.50 -3.48
C PHE A 89 -7.53 -10.03 -2.27
N MET A 90 -8.85 -10.22 -2.39
CA MET A 90 -9.69 -10.74 -1.30
C MET A 90 -9.37 -12.20 -0.94
N SER A 91 -8.74 -12.93 -1.86
CA SER A 91 -8.26 -14.30 -1.63
C SER A 91 -7.14 -14.43 -0.59
N LEU A 92 -6.45 -13.33 -0.25
CA LEU A 92 -5.39 -13.31 0.76
C LEU A 92 -5.90 -13.23 2.20
N TRP A 93 -7.19 -12.96 2.39
CA TRP A 93 -7.80 -12.70 3.69
C TRP A 93 -8.65 -13.87 4.17
N SER A 94 -8.66 -14.08 5.49
CA SER A 94 -9.55 -15.04 6.13
C SER A 94 -11.01 -14.62 5.94
N ALA A 95 -11.95 -15.55 6.13
CA ALA A 95 -13.38 -15.22 6.06
C ALA A 95 -13.78 -14.16 7.09
N THR A 96 -13.17 -14.18 8.28
CA THR A 96 -13.42 -13.22 9.36
C THR A 96 -12.92 -11.81 9.02
N ASP A 97 -11.81 -11.69 8.30
CA ASP A 97 -11.22 -10.39 7.97
C ASP A 97 -11.76 -9.79 6.66
N ARG A 98 -12.41 -10.62 5.83
CA ARG A 98 -12.82 -10.23 4.47
C ARG A 98 -13.83 -9.09 4.46
N GLU A 99 -14.84 -9.12 5.32
CA GLU A 99 -15.85 -8.05 5.39
C GLU A 99 -15.24 -6.69 5.76
N GLY A 100 -14.33 -6.68 6.73
CA GLY A 100 -13.60 -5.47 7.12
C GLY A 100 -12.70 -4.97 5.99
N MET A 101 -12.00 -5.87 5.31
CA MET A 101 -11.13 -5.52 4.20
C MET A 101 -11.90 -5.01 2.98
N GLU A 102 -13.04 -5.62 2.63
CA GLU A 102 -13.92 -5.14 1.56
C GLU A 102 -14.39 -3.71 1.84
N THR A 103 -14.76 -3.42 3.09
CA THR A 103 -15.14 -2.06 3.50
C THR A 103 -14.00 -1.06 3.30
N VAL A 104 -12.78 -1.40 3.72
CA VAL A 104 -11.60 -0.55 3.53
C VAL A 104 -11.33 -0.31 2.04
N MET A 105 -11.32 -1.37 1.24
CA MET A 105 -11.07 -1.28 -0.19
C MET A 105 -12.12 -0.45 -0.92
N HIS A 106 -13.39 -0.57 -0.52
CA HIS A 106 -14.48 0.23 -1.09
C HIS A 106 -14.35 1.72 -0.78
N ASN A 107 -13.81 2.07 0.40
CA ASN A 107 -13.58 3.47 0.78
C ASN A 107 -12.36 4.09 0.08
N ILE A 108 -11.33 3.29 -0.24
CA ILE A 108 -10.13 3.76 -0.95
C ILE A 108 -10.38 3.90 -2.46
N ALA A 109 -11.27 3.10 -3.03
CA ALA A 109 -11.61 3.14 -4.46
C ALA A 109 -12.59 4.28 -4.84
N ARG A 110 -12.99 5.14 -3.89
CA ARG A 110 -13.92 6.27 -4.10
C ARG A 110 -13.21 7.59 -4.43
#